data_AF-A0A8J4YY30-F1
#
_entry.id   AF-A0A8J4YY30-F1
#
_cell.length_a   1.000
_cell.length_b   1.000
_cell.length_c   1.000
_cell.angle_alpha   90.00
_cell.angle_beta   90.00
_cell.angle_gamma   90.00
#
_symmetry.space_group_name_H-M   'P 1'
#
loop_
_entity.id
_entity.type
_entity.pdbx_description
1 polymer ?
#
loop_
_entity_poly.entity_id
_entity_poly.type
_entity_poly.pdbx_seq_one_letter_code
_entity_poly.pdbx_strand_id
1 'polypeptide(L)'
;MWLTRGLRGWGAKGVTKAKAWRTPEVLFTPKIHRDLGNGNGRPASPAQQPLSCYHPTTTTTHCHCCRAPPHKPSTPLIHHHRNLSTTNMSLLSEEKAKFTAPGDLSTKYKVKEVHRYMVDCMTAVGTPKGHAAALADVLVAADCRGHFSHVLNRLEMYVNDVKQKICNGGAVPSITKESVSTALVHGNNGLGPVVGNFCMDLAVKKAKETGIGWVCTRGSNHYGIAGWYSMRASKEGLLGMSVTNTSPLVAPTRAKKPALGTNPLSVAAPGKDGDDFVLDMATCVVAVGKIEIERRKENPIPEGWALDKDGKPTTNATEGMQGALMPLGGTELHSGYKGFGLGMLVEVFCGIMSGGQYGPNVRRWMQTDKEADLGQAFMALDPSFFAPGFEDRLGDLMNHCRNMEPADPSKPVLVAGDPERQHIGKVEEEDGITYHINQINDSWKLAKALNVKPMQ
;
A
#
# COMPACT_ATOMS: atom_id res chain seq x y z
N MET A 1 43.39 16.16 33.65
CA MET A 1 44.00 17.40 34.17
C MET A 1 44.95 17.92 33.08
N TRP A 2 44.54 19.00 32.37
CA TRP A 2 45.32 20.06 31.67
C TRP A 2 46.68 19.67 31.03
N LEU A 3 47.09 20.01 29.79
CA LEU A 3 46.77 21.12 28.87
C LEU A 3 47.58 20.92 27.55
N THR A 4 46.98 21.28 26.41
CA THR A 4 47.51 21.94 25.18
C THR A 4 48.96 21.76 24.70
N ARG A 5 49.11 21.46 23.40
CA ARG A 5 49.86 22.30 22.42
C ARG A 5 49.54 21.88 20.98
N GLY A 6 49.19 22.84 20.13
CA GLY A 6 48.97 22.65 18.70
C GLY A 6 50.24 22.88 17.86
N LEU A 7 50.16 22.57 16.56
CA LEU A 7 50.60 23.42 15.43
C LEU A 7 50.47 22.65 14.10
N ARG A 8 49.71 23.26 13.19
CA ARG A 8 49.91 23.42 11.73
C ARG A 8 50.46 22.25 10.89
N GLY A 9 49.64 21.83 9.92
CA GLY A 9 49.88 22.21 8.52
C GLY A 9 50.27 21.12 7.52
N TRP A 10 49.47 21.09 6.43
CA TRP A 10 49.75 20.64 5.05
C TRP A 10 49.44 19.18 4.67
N GLY A 11 48.65 19.04 3.60
CA GLY A 11 48.60 17.81 2.80
C GLY A 11 47.24 17.47 2.18
N ALA A 12 46.70 18.32 1.31
CA ALA A 12 45.57 17.97 0.46
C ALA A 12 45.92 16.82 -0.49
N LYS A 13 45.01 15.83 -0.64
CA LYS A 13 44.80 15.05 -1.87
C LYS A 13 43.56 14.14 -1.74
N GLY A 14 42.60 14.31 -2.66
CA GLY A 14 41.73 13.22 -3.11
C GLY A 14 40.29 13.18 -2.59
N VAL A 15 39.44 14.16 -2.91
CA VAL A 15 37.98 13.99 -2.87
C VAL A 15 37.51 13.54 -4.26
N THR A 16 37.12 12.28 -4.38
CA THR A 16 36.41 11.74 -5.54
C THR A 16 34.94 12.18 -5.49
N LYS A 17 34.52 12.87 -6.55
CA LYS A 17 33.15 13.36 -6.77
C LYS A 17 32.15 12.19 -6.86
N ALA A 18 31.19 12.12 -5.95
CA ALA A 18 29.98 11.34 -6.15
C ALA A 18 29.08 12.06 -7.18
N LYS A 19 28.81 11.38 -8.31
CA LYS A 19 27.87 11.82 -9.34
C LYS A 19 26.44 11.59 -8.85
N ALA A 20 25.73 12.66 -8.52
CA ALA A 20 24.29 12.66 -8.38
C ALA A 20 23.64 12.44 -9.77
N TRP A 21 22.80 11.42 -9.88
CA TRP A 21 21.99 11.18 -11.07
C TRP A 21 20.84 12.21 -11.12
N ARG A 22 20.87 13.09 -12.12
CA ARG A 22 19.73 13.95 -12.49
C ARG A 22 18.80 13.16 -13.41
N THR A 23 17.53 13.02 -13.02
CA THR A 23 16.43 12.70 -13.92
C THR A 23 15.94 13.98 -14.63
N PRO A 24 15.29 13.89 -15.81
CA PRO A 24 15.00 15.07 -16.63
C PRO A 24 13.82 15.86 -16.08
N GLU A 25 14.04 17.15 -15.82
CA GLU A 25 12.99 18.14 -15.52
C GLU A 25 12.05 18.32 -16.72
N VAL A 26 10.76 18.11 -16.50
CA VAL A 26 9.70 18.57 -17.40
C VAL A 26 9.25 19.94 -16.89
N LEU A 27 9.69 20.99 -17.59
CA LEU A 27 9.34 22.39 -17.33
C LEU A 27 7.84 22.64 -17.57
N PHE A 28 7.09 22.94 -16.51
CA PHE A 28 5.84 23.71 -16.59
C PHE A 28 5.99 24.94 -15.70
N THR A 29 6.06 26.12 -16.32
CA THR A 29 5.94 27.41 -15.63
C THR A 29 4.58 28.00 -15.91
N PRO A 30 3.91 28.57 -14.90
CA PRO A 30 3.03 29.70 -15.12
C PRO A 30 3.58 30.92 -14.37
N LYS A 31 3.82 32.00 -15.14
CA LYS A 31 3.98 33.35 -14.62
C LYS A 31 2.67 33.76 -13.92
N ILE A 32 2.75 34.21 -12.67
CA ILE A 32 1.70 35.01 -12.04
C ILE A 32 2.34 36.26 -11.45
N HIS A 33 1.86 37.41 -11.92
CA HIS A 33 2.20 38.75 -11.46
C HIS A 33 1.75 38.97 -10.01
N ARG A 34 2.64 39.56 -9.20
CA ARG A 34 2.30 40.21 -7.93
C ARG A 34 1.76 41.62 -8.25
N ASP A 35 0.59 41.95 -7.72
CA ASP A 35 0.19 43.33 -7.46
C ASP A 35 0.00 43.53 -5.96
N LEU A 36 0.62 44.60 -5.47
CA LEU A 36 0.58 45.09 -4.10
C LEU A 36 -0.53 46.14 -3.99
N GLY A 37 -1.31 46.09 -2.91
CA GLY A 37 -2.29 47.12 -2.55
C GLY A 37 -2.52 47.18 -1.04
N ASN A 38 -1.97 48.22 -0.41
CA ASN A 38 -2.13 48.62 0.99
C ASN A 38 -3.58 49.02 1.34
N GLY A 39 -3.97 48.86 2.61
CA GLY A 39 -5.18 49.53 3.14
C GLY A 39 -5.56 49.17 4.58
N ASN A 40 -5.11 50.00 5.52
CA ASN A 40 -5.33 50.05 6.97
C ASN A 40 -6.77 49.80 7.52
N GLY A 41 -6.84 49.39 8.80
CA GLY A 41 -7.83 49.96 9.74
C GLY A 41 -8.58 49.00 10.68
N ARG A 42 -8.04 48.77 11.88
CA ARG A 42 -8.77 48.34 13.11
C ARG A 42 -9.46 49.58 13.73
N PRO A 43 -10.50 49.49 14.61
CA PRO A 43 -10.38 48.77 15.89
C PRO A 43 -11.66 48.21 16.61
N ALA A 44 -11.35 47.38 17.61
CA ALA A 44 -11.97 47.21 18.95
C ALA A 44 -13.39 46.62 19.15
N SER A 45 -13.43 45.60 20.01
CA SER A 45 -14.58 44.98 20.69
C SER A 45 -15.18 45.88 21.80
N PRO A 46 -16.27 45.44 22.47
CA PRO A 46 -16.05 44.81 23.78
C PRO A 46 -16.92 43.58 24.10
N ALA A 47 -16.48 42.91 25.16
CA ALA A 47 -16.87 41.61 25.69
C ALA A 47 -18.18 41.59 26.50
N GLN A 48 -18.67 40.37 26.75
CA GLN A 48 -19.29 39.80 27.98
C GLN A 48 -20.12 38.58 27.54
N GLN A 49 -20.29 37.46 28.26
CA GLN A 49 -19.65 36.71 29.34
C GLN A 49 -20.41 35.34 29.38
N PRO A 50 -19.99 34.32 30.17
CA PRO A 50 -20.33 32.92 29.93
C PRO A 50 -21.45 32.39 30.85
N LEU A 51 -22.05 31.26 30.47
CA LEU A 51 -22.82 30.42 31.40
C LEU A 51 -22.31 28.98 31.36
N SER A 52 -21.80 28.58 32.53
CA SER A 52 -21.48 27.23 32.97
C SER A 52 -22.66 26.70 33.79
N CYS A 53 -22.96 25.39 33.72
CA CYS A 53 -23.03 24.46 34.86
C CYS A 53 -23.88 23.20 34.58
N TYR A 54 -23.24 22.04 34.79
CA TYR A 54 -23.68 20.84 35.53
C TYR A 54 -24.86 19.92 35.10
N HIS A 55 -24.47 18.67 34.79
CA HIS A 55 -25.00 17.30 35.04
C HIS A 55 -26.16 17.06 36.05
N PRO A 56 -26.64 15.79 36.24
CA PRO A 56 -27.07 14.71 35.32
C PRO A 56 -28.45 14.12 35.78
N THR A 57 -29.04 13.13 35.08
CA THR A 57 -29.65 11.90 35.67
C THR A 57 -30.47 11.08 34.68
N THR A 58 -30.31 9.77 34.82
CA THR A 58 -31.11 8.66 34.31
C THR A 58 -32.53 8.62 34.89
N THR A 59 -33.53 8.22 34.10
CA THR A 59 -34.47 7.14 34.46
C THR A 59 -35.40 6.76 33.30
N THR A 60 -35.53 5.45 33.14
CA THR A 60 -36.49 4.67 32.37
C THR A 60 -37.95 5.04 32.62
N THR A 61 -38.76 5.06 31.56
CA THR A 61 -40.20 4.76 31.66
C THR A 61 -40.68 4.09 30.36
N HIS A 62 -41.33 2.94 30.54
CA HIS A 62 -42.03 2.19 29.51
C HIS A 62 -43.24 2.97 28.96
N CYS A 63 -43.45 2.91 27.64
CA CYS A 63 -44.77 3.14 27.05
C CYS A 63 -45.03 2.09 25.98
N HIS A 64 -46.10 1.31 26.21
CA HIS A 64 -46.68 0.34 25.28
C HIS A 64 -47.62 1.03 24.28
N CYS A 65 -47.83 0.34 23.15
CA CYS A 65 -48.89 0.50 22.14
C CYS A 65 -48.56 1.31 20.88
N CYS A 66 -48.12 0.59 19.84
CA CYS A 66 -48.73 0.61 18.50
C CYS A 66 -48.37 -0.71 17.79
N ARG A 67 -49.38 -1.58 17.57
CA ARG A 67 -49.25 -2.84 16.81
C ARG A 67 -49.39 -2.54 15.31
N ALA A 68 -48.44 -3.01 14.50
CA ALA A 68 -48.54 -3.12 13.05
C ALA A 68 -48.71 -4.60 12.62
N PRO A 69 -49.38 -4.92 11.50
CA PRO A 69 -49.78 -6.28 11.14
C PRO A 69 -48.62 -7.15 10.62
N PRO A 70 -48.75 -8.50 10.63
CA PRO A 70 -47.64 -9.40 10.35
C PRO A 70 -47.35 -9.51 8.85
N HIS A 71 -46.09 -9.27 8.47
CA HIS A 71 -45.57 -9.59 7.15
C HIS A 71 -45.40 -11.10 6.97
N LYS A 72 -45.88 -11.61 5.83
CA LYS A 72 -45.74 -13.01 5.38
C LYS A 72 -44.26 -13.44 5.31
N PRO A 73 -43.92 -14.70 5.64
CA PRO A 73 -42.57 -15.20 5.47
C PRO A 73 -42.23 -15.37 3.99
N SER A 74 -41.23 -14.64 3.51
CA SER A 74 -40.62 -14.86 2.20
C SER A 74 -39.77 -16.14 2.22
N THR A 75 -39.99 -16.98 1.22
CA THR A 75 -39.30 -18.23 0.91
C THR A 75 -37.77 -18.10 1.03
N PRO A 76 -37.06 -19.04 1.67
CA PRO A 76 -35.60 -19.01 1.68
C PRO A 76 -35.08 -19.34 0.28
N LEU A 77 -34.38 -18.38 -0.33
CA LEU A 77 -33.56 -18.62 -1.51
C LEU A 77 -32.45 -19.60 -1.11
N ILE A 78 -32.60 -20.85 -1.55
CA ILE A 78 -31.56 -21.86 -1.49
C ILE A 78 -30.43 -21.39 -2.41
N HIS A 79 -29.43 -20.72 -1.86
CA HIS A 79 -28.17 -20.54 -2.55
C HIS A 79 -27.50 -21.91 -2.64
N HIS A 80 -27.54 -22.52 -3.83
CA HIS A 80 -26.72 -23.67 -4.14
C HIS A 80 -25.25 -23.32 -3.85
N HIS A 81 -24.71 -23.95 -2.80
CA HIS A 81 -23.28 -24.05 -2.58
C HIS A 81 -22.66 -24.79 -3.78
N ARG A 82 -22.14 -24.04 -4.75
CA ARG A 82 -21.21 -24.59 -5.74
C ARG A 82 -19.85 -24.76 -5.08
N ASN A 83 -19.33 -25.98 -5.20
CA ASN A 83 -18.04 -26.44 -4.71
C ASN A 83 -16.88 -25.48 -5.02
N LEU A 84 -15.98 -25.35 -4.04
CA LEU A 84 -14.74 -24.55 -4.03
C LEU A 84 -13.58 -25.20 -4.82
N SER A 85 -13.82 -25.87 -5.96
CA SER A 85 -12.75 -26.62 -6.65
C SER A 85 -12.56 -26.31 -8.14
N THR A 86 -13.21 -25.28 -8.68
CA THR A 86 -12.93 -24.82 -10.05
C THR A 86 -12.40 -23.39 -9.98
N THR A 87 -11.10 -23.26 -9.77
CA THR A 87 -10.37 -22.07 -10.21
C THR A 87 -10.74 -21.88 -11.68
N ASN A 88 -11.45 -20.80 -12.03
CA ASN A 88 -11.55 -20.40 -13.42
C ASN A 88 -10.11 -20.24 -13.90
N MET A 89 -9.64 -21.21 -14.67
CA MET A 89 -8.37 -21.17 -15.37
C MET A 89 -8.28 -19.81 -16.04
N SER A 90 -7.24 -19.02 -15.73
CA SER A 90 -7.06 -17.73 -16.37
C SER A 90 -6.98 -17.95 -17.88
N LEU A 91 -7.51 -17.04 -18.71
CA LEU A 91 -7.42 -17.15 -20.18
C LEU A 91 -5.98 -17.41 -20.66
N LEU A 92 -4.99 -16.98 -19.88
CA LEU A 92 -3.57 -17.19 -20.16
C LEU A 92 -3.04 -18.55 -19.70
N SER A 93 -3.66 -19.22 -18.74
CA SER A 93 -3.19 -20.52 -18.25
C SER A 93 -3.22 -21.59 -19.35
N GLU A 94 -4.29 -21.65 -20.15
CA GLU A 94 -4.39 -22.55 -21.31
C GLU A 94 -3.38 -22.18 -22.40
N GLU A 95 -3.21 -20.89 -22.67
CA GLU A 95 -2.26 -20.43 -23.68
C GLU A 95 -0.81 -20.72 -23.27
N LYS A 96 -0.46 -20.48 -22.00
CA LYS A 96 0.86 -20.77 -21.42
C LYS A 96 1.17 -22.26 -21.43
N ALA A 97 0.16 -23.13 -21.29
CA ALA A 97 0.35 -24.58 -21.29
C ALA A 97 0.87 -25.12 -22.63
N LYS A 98 0.71 -24.38 -23.73
CA LYS A 98 1.25 -24.72 -25.05
C LYS A 98 2.77 -24.59 -25.16
N PHE A 99 3.41 -23.95 -24.18
CA PHE A 99 4.83 -23.62 -24.21
C PHE A 99 5.60 -24.30 -23.10
N THR A 100 6.78 -24.82 -23.44
CA THR A 100 7.76 -25.35 -22.48
C THR A 100 8.94 -24.39 -22.42
N ALA A 101 9.27 -23.92 -21.21
CA ALA A 101 10.39 -23.01 -21.01
C ALA A 101 11.73 -23.73 -21.28
N PRO A 102 12.72 -23.05 -21.89
CA PRO A 102 14.08 -23.58 -22.02
C PRO A 102 14.71 -23.92 -20.67
N GLY A 103 15.62 -24.90 -20.64
CA GLY A 103 16.29 -25.36 -19.41
C GLY A 103 17.45 -24.47 -18.95
N ASP A 104 17.85 -23.48 -19.75
CA ASP A 104 19.05 -22.66 -19.59
C ASP A 104 18.74 -21.18 -19.29
N LEU A 105 17.52 -20.87 -18.83
CA LEU A 105 17.12 -19.50 -18.47
C LEU A 105 17.92 -18.97 -17.26
N SER A 106 18.39 -17.73 -17.36
CA SER A 106 18.97 -17.00 -16.23
C SER A 106 17.94 -16.84 -15.09
N THR A 107 18.41 -16.85 -13.85
CA THR A 107 17.58 -16.50 -12.68
C THR A 107 17.79 -15.07 -12.20
N LYS A 108 18.80 -14.38 -12.74
CA LYS A 108 19.15 -13.00 -12.37
C LYS A 108 19.01 -12.06 -13.55
N TYR A 109 18.32 -10.94 -13.35
CA TYR A 109 18.03 -9.96 -14.39
C TYR A 109 18.31 -8.54 -13.92
N LYS A 110 18.72 -7.66 -14.85
CA LYS A 110 18.85 -6.24 -14.56
C LYS A 110 17.49 -5.65 -14.21
N VAL A 111 17.46 -4.73 -13.24
CA VAL A 111 16.26 -3.98 -12.83
C VAL A 111 15.55 -3.36 -14.05
N LYS A 112 16.31 -2.74 -14.96
CA LYS A 112 15.79 -2.13 -16.20
C LYS A 112 15.16 -3.15 -17.15
N GLU A 113 15.68 -4.36 -17.18
CA GLU A 113 15.17 -5.43 -18.04
C GLU A 113 13.85 -6.00 -17.51
N VAL A 114 13.77 -6.20 -16.19
CA VAL A 114 12.50 -6.57 -15.51
C VAL A 114 11.43 -5.50 -15.78
N HIS A 115 11.79 -4.22 -15.60
CA HIS A 115 10.89 -3.11 -15.88
C HIS A 115 10.42 -3.10 -17.34
N ARG A 116 11.33 -3.18 -18.32
CA ARG A 116 11.00 -3.28 -19.76
C ARG A 116 9.99 -4.40 -20.01
N TYR A 117 10.29 -5.60 -19.50
CA TYR A 117 9.46 -6.78 -19.70
C TYR A 117 8.02 -6.58 -19.20
N MET A 118 7.86 -6.02 -17.98
CA MET A 118 6.54 -5.70 -17.44
C MET A 118 5.78 -4.67 -18.31
N VAL A 119 6.45 -3.62 -18.78
CA VAL A 119 5.87 -2.62 -19.67
C VAL A 119 5.38 -3.25 -20.97
N ASP A 120 6.21 -4.10 -21.60
CA ASP A 120 5.88 -4.75 -22.86
C ASP A 120 4.66 -5.68 -22.70
N CYS A 121 4.58 -6.45 -21.60
CA CYS A 121 3.46 -7.35 -21.33
C CYS A 121 2.13 -6.59 -21.17
N MET A 122 2.13 -5.48 -20.42
CA MET A 122 0.94 -4.67 -20.22
C MET A 122 0.53 -3.93 -21.50
N THR A 123 1.50 -3.45 -22.28
CA THR A 123 1.27 -2.82 -23.57
C THR A 123 0.64 -3.80 -24.57
N ALA A 124 1.10 -5.06 -24.58
CA ALA A 124 0.56 -6.12 -25.43
C ALA A 124 -0.93 -6.43 -25.18
N VAL A 125 -1.45 -6.07 -24.00
CA VAL A 125 -2.88 -6.21 -23.67
C VAL A 125 -3.66 -4.89 -23.74
N GLY A 126 -3.11 -3.89 -24.42
CA GLY A 126 -3.82 -2.63 -24.71
C GLY A 126 -3.70 -1.56 -23.63
N THR A 127 -2.78 -1.71 -22.67
CA THR A 127 -2.52 -0.67 -21.67
C THR A 127 -1.63 0.42 -22.28
N PRO A 128 -1.97 1.72 -22.17
CA PRO A 128 -1.09 2.80 -22.62
C PRO A 128 0.28 2.72 -21.94
N LYS A 129 1.36 3.00 -22.70
CA LYS A 129 2.74 2.83 -22.24
C LYS A 129 3.05 3.55 -20.91
N GLY A 130 2.49 4.74 -20.70
CA GLY A 130 2.67 5.48 -19.43
C GLY A 130 2.02 4.79 -18.24
N HIS A 131 0.84 4.17 -18.43
CA HIS A 131 0.16 3.41 -17.38
C HIS A 131 0.86 2.07 -17.11
N ALA A 132 1.36 1.43 -18.18
CA ALA A 132 2.18 0.22 -18.08
C ALA A 132 3.47 0.49 -17.29
N ALA A 133 4.13 1.64 -17.54
CA ALA A 133 5.30 2.07 -16.78
C ALA A 133 4.97 2.33 -15.31
N ALA A 134 3.87 3.04 -15.01
CA ALA A 134 3.45 3.27 -13.62
C ALA A 134 3.24 1.97 -12.82
N LEU A 135 2.71 0.92 -13.47
CA LEU A 135 2.61 -0.41 -12.86
C LEU A 135 3.98 -1.08 -12.71
N ALA A 136 4.81 -1.07 -13.75
CA ALA A 136 6.14 -1.67 -13.71
C ALA A 136 7.02 -1.02 -12.62
N ASP A 137 6.97 0.31 -12.47
CA ASP A 137 7.70 1.07 -11.47
C ASP A 137 7.43 0.56 -10.04
N VAL A 138 6.15 0.41 -9.66
CA VAL A 138 5.80 -0.04 -8.30
C VAL A 138 6.13 -1.52 -8.07
N LEU A 139 5.98 -2.39 -9.07
CA LEU A 139 6.31 -3.81 -8.93
C LEU A 139 7.82 -4.04 -8.82
N VAL A 140 8.61 -3.30 -9.61
CA VAL A 140 10.08 -3.33 -9.52
C VAL A 140 10.56 -2.70 -8.21
N ALA A 141 9.94 -1.60 -7.76
CA ALA A 141 10.24 -1.03 -6.46
C ALA A 141 9.95 -2.03 -5.32
N ALA A 142 8.87 -2.81 -5.43
CA ALA A 142 8.58 -3.88 -4.48
C ALA A 142 9.65 -4.98 -4.49
N ASP A 143 10.16 -5.36 -5.67
CA ASP A 143 11.28 -6.31 -5.79
C ASP A 143 12.53 -5.76 -5.09
N CYS A 144 12.95 -4.55 -5.45
CA CYS A 144 14.15 -3.93 -4.88
C CYS A 144 14.07 -3.72 -3.37
N ARG A 145 12.87 -3.65 -2.79
CA ARG A 145 12.64 -3.50 -1.35
C ARG A 145 12.40 -4.81 -0.61
N GLY A 146 12.31 -5.94 -1.32
CA GLY A 146 12.10 -7.26 -0.71
C GLY A 146 10.63 -7.57 -0.38
N HIS A 147 9.69 -6.83 -0.96
CA HIS A 147 8.25 -7.08 -0.81
C HIS A 147 7.73 -8.10 -1.85
N PHE A 148 8.28 -9.32 -1.82
CA PHE A 148 8.08 -10.38 -2.84
C PHE A 148 6.63 -10.85 -3.08
N SER A 149 5.66 -10.39 -2.30
CA SER A 149 4.23 -10.65 -2.53
C SER A 149 3.60 -9.73 -3.58
N HIS A 150 4.28 -8.66 -4.00
CA HIS A 150 3.77 -7.60 -4.88
C HIS A 150 4.72 -7.31 -6.05
N VAL A 151 5.33 -8.35 -6.62
CA VAL A 151 6.42 -8.22 -7.61
C VAL A 151 6.02 -8.81 -8.97
N LEU A 152 6.98 -9.21 -9.80
CA LEU A 152 6.78 -9.88 -11.08
C LEU A 152 5.77 -11.04 -11.05
N ASN A 153 5.66 -11.78 -9.93
CA ASN A 153 4.67 -12.85 -9.74
C ASN A 153 3.20 -12.37 -9.80
N ARG A 154 2.94 -11.06 -9.69
CA ARG A 154 1.61 -10.47 -9.83
C ARG A 154 1.31 -9.96 -11.23
N LEU A 155 2.30 -9.86 -12.12
CA LEU A 155 2.10 -9.30 -13.47
C LEU A 155 0.94 -9.99 -14.21
N GLU A 156 0.89 -11.32 -14.18
CA GLU A 156 -0.16 -12.09 -14.87
C GLU A 156 -1.57 -11.74 -14.37
N MET A 157 -1.73 -11.40 -13.08
CA MET A 157 -3.03 -10.96 -12.54
C MET A 157 -3.49 -9.68 -13.23
N TYR A 158 -2.62 -8.67 -13.35
CA TYR A 158 -2.95 -7.41 -14.02
C TYR A 158 -3.22 -7.60 -15.52
N VAL A 159 -2.42 -8.44 -16.18
CA VAL A 159 -2.62 -8.79 -17.59
C VAL A 159 -4.00 -9.43 -17.79
N ASN A 160 -4.39 -10.37 -16.93
CA ASN A 160 -5.71 -11.02 -17.00
C ASN A 160 -6.85 -10.02 -16.74
N ASP A 161 -6.74 -9.18 -15.71
CA ASP A 161 -7.77 -8.20 -15.35
C ASP A 161 -8.03 -7.22 -16.51
N VAL A 162 -6.96 -6.76 -17.19
CA VAL A 162 -7.08 -5.89 -18.37
C VAL A 162 -7.64 -6.64 -19.58
N LYS A 163 -7.15 -7.85 -19.89
CA LYS A 163 -7.67 -8.66 -21.02
C LYS A 163 -9.16 -8.98 -20.86
N GLN A 164 -9.60 -9.25 -19.64
CA GLN A 164 -10.99 -9.56 -19.32
C GLN A 164 -11.86 -8.30 -19.18
N LYS A 165 -11.28 -7.10 -19.36
CA LYS A 165 -11.95 -5.79 -19.20
C LYS A 165 -12.55 -5.57 -17.81
N ILE A 166 -12.04 -6.30 -16.82
CA ILE A 166 -12.42 -6.15 -15.42
C ILE A 166 -11.63 -5.00 -14.78
N CYS A 167 -10.47 -4.65 -15.35
CA CYS A 167 -9.74 -3.41 -15.10
C CYS A 167 -9.57 -2.66 -16.42
N ASN A 168 -9.76 -1.35 -16.41
CA ASN A 168 -9.53 -0.49 -17.57
C ASN A 168 -8.07 -0.01 -17.59
N GLY A 169 -7.24 -0.65 -18.43
CA GLY A 169 -5.83 -0.28 -18.59
C GLY A 169 -5.62 1.16 -19.08
N GLY A 170 -6.59 1.74 -19.78
CA GLY A 170 -6.54 3.11 -20.33
C GLY A 170 -7.24 4.17 -19.48
N ALA A 171 -7.74 3.83 -18.29
CA ALA A 171 -8.47 4.76 -17.44
C ALA A 171 -7.62 5.96 -16.99
N VAL A 172 -8.21 7.15 -17.06
CA VAL A 172 -7.62 8.38 -16.53
C VAL A 172 -8.41 8.78 -15.28
N PRO A 173 -7.77 8.93 -14.10
CA PRO A 173 -8.46 9.37 -12.89
C PRO A 173 -9.04 10.79 -13.03
N SER A 174 -10.17 11.05 -12.39
CA SER A 174 -10.84 12.37 -12.45
C SER A 174 -11.29 12.85 -11.08
N ILE A 175 -11.09 14.13 -10.79
CA ILE A 175 -11.58 14.77 -9.56
C ILE A 175 -13.09 14.97 -9.65
N THR A 176 -13.82 14.48 -8.65
CA THR A 176 -15.29 14.57 -8.58
C THR A 176 -15.77 15.60 -7.54
N LYS A 177 -14.94 15.87 -6.54
CA LYS A 177 -15.17 16.93 -5.55
C LYS A 177 -13.83 17.46 -5.09
N GLU A 178 -13.72 18.76 -4.89
CA GLU A 178 -12.47 19.41 -4.50
C GLU A 178 -12.73 20.53 -3.49
N SER A 179 -11.81 20.67 -2.55
CA SER A 179 -11.64 21.84 -1.71
C SER A 179 -10.17 22.27 -1.73
N VAL A 180 -9.84 23.30 -0.95
CA VAL A 180 -8.47 23.83 -0.81
C VAL A 180 -7.48 22.72 -0.42
N SER A 181 -7.79 21.93 0.61
CA SER A 181 -6.89 20.88 1.14
C SER A 181 -7.36 19.45 0.91
N THR A 182 -8.52 19.24 0.28
CA THR A 182 -9.07 17.89 0.06
C THR A 182 -9.56 17.64 -1.36
N ALA A 183 -9.60 16.37 -1.78
CA ALA A 183 -10.26 15.96 -3.02
C ALA A 183 -10.86 14.56 -2.92
N LEU A 184 -11.90 14.32 -3.70
CA LEU A 184 -12.47 13.01 -3.99
C LEU A 184 -12.25 12.68 -5.46
N VAL A 185 -11.58 11.57 -5.74
CA VAL A 185 -11.22 11.10 -7.08
C VAL A 185 -12.04 9.87 -7.45
N HIS A 186 -12.39 9.77 -8.72
CA HIS A 186 -12.89 8.54 -9.32
C HIS A 186 -11.79 7.93 -10.19
N GLY A 187 -11.39 6.71 -9.88
CA GLY A 187 -10.32 5.97 -10.57
C GLY A 187 -10.73 5.39 -11.91
N ASN A 188 -12.03 5.46 -12.27
CA ASN A 188 -12.57 4.97 -13.54
C ASN A 188 -12.21 3.49 -13.83
N ASN A 189 -12.22 2.68 -12.76
CA ASN A 189 -11.80 1.27 -12.76
C ASN A 189 -10.38 1.06 -13.31
N GLY A 190 -9.50 2.02 -13.07
CA GLY A 190 -8.13 2.04 -13.57
C GLY A 190 -7.17 1.15 -12.79
N LEU A 191 -5.96 1.01 -13.35
CA LEU A 191 -4.85 0.37 -12.66
C LEU A 191 -4.51 1.15 -11.37
N GLY A 192 -4.43 0.45 -10.24
CA GLY A 192 -4.16 1.04 -8.94
C GLY A 192 -2.94 1.99 -8.93
N PRO A 193 -1.81 1.66 -9.59
CA PRO A 193 -0.65 2.55 -9.63
C PRO A 193 -0.87 3.85 -10.40
N VAL A 194 -1.73 3.85 -11.42
CA VAL A 194 -2.10 5.07 -12.15
C VAL A 194 -2.95 5.97 -11.26
N VAL A 195 -3.97 5.37 -10.61
CA VAL A 195 -4.88 6.09 -9.71
C VAL A 195 -4.13 6.62 -8.49
N GLY A 196 -3.31 5.78 -7.85
CA GLY A 196 -2.57 6.15 -6.64
C GLY A 196 -1.51 7.22 -6.88
N ASN A 197 -0.78 7.16 -8.00
CA ASN A 197 0.17 8.21 -8.38
C ASN A 197 -0.56 9.55 -8.55
N PHE A 198 -1.67 9.57 -9.30
CA PHE A 198 -2.48 10.77 -9.48
C PHE A 198 -2.96 11.35 -8.14
N CYS A 199 -3.50 10.51 -7.25
CA CYS A 199 -4.04 10.96 -5.98
C CYS A 199 -2.97 11.48 -5.02
N MET A 200 -1.81 10.81 -4.93
CA MET A 200 -0.72 11.29 -4.09
C MET A 200 -0.09 12.56 -4.65
N ASP A 201 0.11 12.66 -5.97
CA ASP A 201 0.63 13.88 -6.60
C ASP A 201 -0.32 15.07 -6.37
N LEU A 202 -1.64 14.83 -6.38
CA LEU A 202 -2.64 15.83 -6.00
C LEU A 202 -2.58 16.20 -4.51
N ALA A 203 -2.36 15.23 -3.62
CA ALA A 203 -2.21 15.48 -2.18
C ALA A 203 -0.96 16.33 -1.91
N VAL A 204 0.19 16.00 -2.52
CA VAL A 204 1.44 16.76 -2.46
C VAL A 204 1.22 18.20 -2.91
N LYS A 205 0.56 18.40 -4.06
CA LYS A 205 0.27 19.75 -4.56
C LYS A 205 -0.51 20.58 -3.54
N LYS A 206 -1.58 20.01 -2.96
CA LYS A 206 -2.41 20.69 -1.96
C LYS A 206 -1.66 20.97 -0.66
N ALA A 207 -0.82 20.03 -0.22
CA ALA A 207 -0.01 20.19 0.98
C ALA A 207 0.98 21.35 0.86
N LYS A 208 1.64 21.51 -0.29
CA LYS A 208 2.56 22.65 -0.53
C LYS A 208 1.88 24.01 -0.48
N GLU A 209 0.58 24.07 -0.79
CA GLU A 209 -0.19 25.31 -0.77
C GLU A 209 -0.79 25.62 0.62
N THR A 210 -1.14 24.59 1.40
CA THR A 210 -2.05 24.74 2.55
C THR A 210 -1.58 24.05 3.82
N GLY A 211 -0.42 23.39 3.79
CA GLY A 211 0.13 22.58 4.87
C GLY A 211 -0.35 21.12 4.84
N ILE A 212 -1.52 20.81 4.27
CA ILE A 212 -2.04 19.43 4.18
C ILE A 212 -2.80 19.19 2.88
N GLY A 213 -2.64 18.00 2.30
CA GLY A 213 -3.48 17.48 1.23
C GLY A 213 -4.04 16.14 1.62
N TRP A 214 -5.36 15.96 1.50
CA TRP A 214 -6.04 14.69 1.76
C TRP A 214 -6.92 14.28 0.58
N VAL A 215 -6.58 13.18 -0.07
CA VAL A 215 -7.26 12.71 -1.28
C VAL A 215 -7.81 11.32 -1.05
N CYS A 216 -9.12 11.16 -1.22
CA CYS A 216 -9.79 9.85 -1.23
C CYS A 216 -10.12 9.46 -2.66
N THR A 217 -10.10 8.17 -2.98
CA THR A 217 -10.49 7.68 -4.29
C THR A 217 -11.28 6.39 -4.19
N ARG A 218 -12.26 6.24 -5.09
CA ARG A 218 -12.98 4.98 -5.36
C ARG A 218 -12.80 4.55 -6.81
N GLY A 219 -13.32 3.39 -7.19
CA GLY A 219 -13.19 2.88 -8.56
C GLY A 219 -11.74 2.58 -8.92
N SER A 220 -10.94 2.13 -7.95
CA SER A 220 -9.54 1.74 -8.14
C SER A 220 -9.38 0.21 -8.11
N ASN A 221 -8.17 -0.25 -8.42
CA ASN A 221 -7.76 -1.65 -8.34
C ASN A 221 -6.53 -1.80 -7.44
N HIS A 222 -6.03 -3.04 -7.32
CA HIS A 222 -4.82 -3.34 -6.56
C HIS A 222 -3.65 -2.43 -6.99
N TYR A 223 -2.96 -1.82 -6.02
CA TYR A 223 -2.01 -0.74 -6.25
C TYR A 223 -0.55 -1.07 -5.91
N GLY A 224 -0.21 -2.35 -5.72
CA GLY A 224 1.13 -2.74 -5.29
C GLY A 224 1.39 -2.44 -3.80
N ILE A 225 2.62 -2.03 -3.48
CA ILE A 225 3.03 -1.68 -2.11
C ILE A 225 2.52 -0.28 -1.72
N ALA A 226 2.01 -0.10 -0.50
CA ALA A 226 1.48 1.19 -0.07
C ALA A 226 2.60 2.23 0.13
N GLY A 227 3.80 1.75 0.50
CA GLY A 227 5.01 2.55 0.67
C GLY A 227 5.42 3.33 -0.56
N TRP A 228 5.09 2.84 -1.77
CA TRP A 228 5.40 3.54 -3.02
C TRP A 228 4.80 4.95 -3.06
N TYR A 229 3.58 5.11 -2.55
CA TYR A 229 2.87 6.39 -2.57
C TYR A 229 3.30 7.28 -1.40
N SER A 230 3.40 6.75 -0.18
CA SER A 230 3.84 7.56 0.98
C SER A 230 5.26 8.12 0.76
N MET A 231 6.19 7.30 0.24
CA MET A 231 7.55 7.76 -0.09
C MET A 231 7.58 8.82 -1.20
N ARG A 232 6.56 8.86 -2.07
CA ARG A 232 6.45 9.88 -3.11
C ARG A 232 6.28 11.28 -2.51
N ALA A 233 5.53 11.41 -1.42
CA ALA A 233 5.44 12.65 -0.66
C ALA A 233 6.73 12.92 0.15
N SER A 234 7.33 11.87 0.75
CA SER A 234 8.61 11.99 1.49
C SER A 234 9.72 12.60 0.64
N LYS A 235 9.84 12.17 -0.63
CA LYS A 235 10.80 12.73 -1.60
C LYS A 235 10.62 14.23 -1.87
N GLU A 236 9.45 14.78 -1.59
CA GLU A 236 9.12 16.19 -1.75
C GLU A 236 9.27 16.98 -0.43
N GLY A 237 9.88 16.37 0.60
CA GLY A 237 10.03 16.97 1.94
C GLY A 237 8.75 16.96 2.78
N LEU A 238 7.77 16.12 2.41
CA LEU A 238 6.46 16.05 3.07
C LEU A 238 6.27 14.71 3.77
N LEU A 239 5.58 14.70 4.91
CA LEU A 239 5.09 13.43 5.48
C LEU A 239 3.99 12.87 4.57
N GLY A 240 4.14 11.62 4.15
CA GLY A 240 3.19 10.91 3.29
C GLY A 240 2.46 9.80 4.01
N MET A 241 1.18 9.60 3.72
CA MET A 241 0.41 8.43 4.15
C MET A 241 -0.37 7.82 2.97
N SER A 242 -0.42 6.49 2.92
CA SER A 242 -1.21 5.73 1.94
C SER A 242 -1.91 4.57 2.61
N VAL A 243 -3.21 4.41 2.32
CA VAL A 243 -4.04 3.29 2.79
C VAL A 243 -4.94 2.79 1.66
N THR A 244 -5.28 1.49 1.68
CA THR A 244 -6.27 0.87 0.78
C THR A 244 -7.05 -0.20 1.52
N ASN A 245 -8.33 -0.36 1.22
CA ASN A 245 -9.00 -1.62 1.57
C ASN A 245 -8.74 -2.68 0.49
N THR A 246 -8.96 -3.95 0.83
CA THR A 246 -8.73 -5.08 -0.08
C THR A 246 -9.84 -6.14 0.03
N SER A 247 -9.77 -7.18 -0.81
CA SER A 247 -10.69 -8.32 -0.75
C SER A 247 -10.75 -8.94 0.66
N PRO A 248 -11.92 -9.39 1.13
CA PRO A 248 -12.07 -9.90 2.49
C PRO A 248 -11.25 -11.17 2.71
N LEU A 249 -10.27 -11.08 3.60
CA LEU A 249 -9.34 -12.15 3.96
C LEU A 249 -9.13 -12.27 5.48
N VAL A 250 -9.40 -11.21 6.24
CA VAL A 250 -9.16 -11.12 7.67
C VAL A 250 -10.48 -11.25 8.44
N ALA A 251 -10.49 -12.12 9.44
CA ALA A 251 -11.62 -12.24 10.36
C ALA A 251 -11.57 -11.16 11.45
N PRO A 252 -12.67 -10.43 11.70
CA PRO A 252 -12.80 -9.62 12.91
C PRO A 252 -12.51 -10.45 14.16
N THR A 253 -11.98 -9.82 15.21
CA THR A 253 -11.71 -10.53 16.47
C THR A 253 -12.99 -11.20 16.99
N ARG A 254 -12.88 -12.49 17.37
CA ARG A 254 -13.99 -13.40 17.77
C ARG A 254 -14.94 -13.85 16.64
N ALA A 255 -14.73 -13.42 15.39
CA ALA A 255 -15.48 -13.92 14.24
C ALA A 255 -14.77 -15.13 13.60
N LYS A 256 -15.56 -15.98 12.92
CA LYS A 256 -15.04 -17.14 12.18
C LYS A 256 -14.85 -16.91 10.68
N LYS A 257 -15.53 -15.91 10.11
CA LYS A 257 -15.52 -15.64 8.66
C LYS A 257 -14.72 -14.36 8.37
N PRO A 258 -14.02 -14.30 7.23
CA PRO A 258 -13.36 -13.07 6.80
C PRO A 258 -14.40 -11.98 6.50
N ALA A 259 -14.08 -10.74 6.87
CA ALA A 259 -14.94 -9.58 6.62
C ALA A 259 -14.15 -8.35 6.16
N LEU A 260 -12.88 -8.23 6.55
CA LEU A 260 -11.99 -7.14 6.16
C LEU A 260 -10.89 -7.63 5.23
N GLY A 261 -10.34 -6.72 4.44
CA GLY A 261 -9.10 -6.97 3.74
C GLY A 261 -7.89 -7.00 4.67
N THR A 262 -6.72 -7.27 4.08
CA THR A 262 -5.41 -7.07 4.74
C THR A 262 -5.11 -5.59 5.01
N ASN A 263 -5.88 -4.70 4.38
CA ASN A 263 -6.03 -3.27 4.68
C ASN A 263 -4.72 -2.56 5.07
N PRO A 264 -3.72 -2.51 4.17
CA PRO A 264 -2.41 -1.98 4.55
C PRO A 264 -2.45 -0.47 4.84
N LEU A 265 -1.52 -0.07 5.70
CA LEU A 265 -1.24 1.30 6.08
C LEU A 265 0.25 1.57 5.93
N SER A 266 0.56 2.65 5.21
CA SER A 266 1.92 3.15 5.10
C SER A 266 2.01 4.61 5.48
N VAL A 267 3.10 4.95 6.19
CA VAL A 267 3.52 6.31 6.50
C VAL A 267 5.00 6.44 6.18
N ALA A 268 5.37 7.49 5.46
CA ALA A 268 6.74 7.88 5.21
C ALA A 268 6.98 9.31 5.68
N ALA A 269 8.13 9.60 6.27
CA ALA A 269 8.48 10.94 6.72
C ALA A 269 9.94 11.25 6.38
N PRO A 270 10.22 12.48 5.88
CA PRO A 270 11.55 12.85 5.44
C PRO A 270 12.51 12.90 6.63
N GLY A 271 13.61 12.17 6.52
CA GLY A 271 14.72 12.21 7.46
C GLY A 271 15.89 12.98 6.88
N LYS A 272 16.89 13.25 7.73
CA LYS A 272 18.12 13.90 7.29
C LYS A 272 18.90 13.00 6.33
N ASP A 273 19.49 13.59 5.30
CA ASP A 273 20.37 12.89 4.33
C ASP A 273 19.72 11.67 3.66
N GLY A 274 18.38 11.64 3.56
CA GLY A 274 17.62 10.55 2.94
C GLY A 274 17.38 9.33 3.84
N ASP A 275 17.70 9.41 5.13
CA ASP A 275 17.34 8.39 6.14
C ASP A 275 15.85 8.52 6.53
N ASP A 276 14.96 8.38 5.57
CA ASP A 276 13.52 8.54 5.77
C ASP A 276 12.95 7.43 6.67
N PHE A 277 12.02 7.79 7.55
CA PHE A 277 11.18 6.81 8.23
C PHE A 277 10.18 6.25 7.22
N VAL A 278 10.09 4.93 7.05
CA VAL A 278 9.12 4.31 6.13
C VAL A 278 8.47 3.08 6.77
N LEU A 279 7.26 3.25 7.29
CA LEU A 279 6.40 2.14 7.70
C LEU A 279 5.53 1.73 6.52
N ASP A 280 5.56 0.45 6.12
CA ASP A 280 4.64 -0.13 5.14
C ASP A 280 4.22 -1.52 5.62
N MET A 281 2.97 -1.63 6.09
CA MET A 281 2.50 -2.83 6.77
C MET A 281 1.04 -3.15 6.47
N ALA A 282 0.71 -4.44 6.45
CA ALA A 282 -0.68 -4.89 6.53
C ALA A 282 -1.20 -4.77 7.97
N THR A 283 -2.52 -4.69 8.15
CA THR A 283 -3.15 -4.73 9.49
C THR A 283 -3.44 -6.16 9.96
N CYS A 284 -3.02 -7.17 9.20
CA CYS A 284 -3.03 -8.59 9.58
C CYS A 284 -1.65 -9.09 9.98
N VAL A 285 -1.59 -10.20 10.73
CA VAL A 285 -0.32 -10.77 11.21
C VAL A 285 0.62 -11.14 10.06
N VAL A 286 0.04 -11.64 8.96
CA VAL A 286 0.80 -12.18 7.85
C VAL A 286 0.08 -11.94 6.52
N ALA A 287 0.85 -11.75 5.45
CA ALA A 287 0.31 -11.76 4.10
C ALA A 287 -0.11 -13.19 3.69
N VAL A 288 -1.24 -13.32 2.99
CA VAL A 288 -1.76 -14.61 2.47
C VAL A 288 -0.72 -15.38 1.65
N GLY A 289 0.15 -14.68 0.92
CA GLY A 289 1.22 -15.28 0.12
C GLY A 289 2.22 -16.08 0.95
N LYS A 290 2.46 -15.73 2.22
CA LYS A 290 3.36 -16.51 3.10
C LYS A 290 2.74 -17.83 3.53
N ILE A 291 1.42 -17.87 3.77
CA ILE A 291 0.70 -19.12 4.05
C ILE A 291 0.73 -20.02 2.81
N GLU A 292 0.50 -19.45 1.62
CA GLU A 292 0.57 -20.20 0.35
C GLU A 292 1.97 -20.80 0.10
N ILE A 293 3.04 -20.10 0.50
CA ILE A 293 4.41 -20.65 0.43
C ILE A 293 4.57 -21.84 1.37
N GLU A 294 4.19 -21.73 2.63
CA GLU A 294 4.32 -22.85 3.59
C GLU A 294 3.42 -24.03 3.19
N ARG A 295 2.23 -23.78 2.64
CA ARG A 295 1.36 -24.82 2.07
C ARG A 295 2.04 -25.60 0.96
N ARG A 296 2.73 -24.92 0.03
CA ARG A 296 3.46 -25.56 -1.08
C ARG A 296 4.67 -26.35 -0.61
N LYS A 297 5.28 -25.94 0.50
CA LYS A 297 6.38 -26.65 1.15
C LYS A 297 5.91 -27.76 2.09
N GLU A 298 4.60 -27.90 2.29
CA GLU A 298 3.99 -28.82 3.26
C GLU A 298 4.45 -28.59 4.70
N ASN A 299 4.80 -27.34 5.00
CA ASN A 299 5.25 -26.90 6.33
C ASN A 299 4.09 -26.36 7.17
N PRO A 300 4.18 -26.46 8.51
CA PRO A 300 3.26 -25.76 9.39
C PRO A 300 3.46 -24.23 9.33
N ILE A 301 2.37 -23.48 9.55
CA ILE A 301 2.42 -22.03 9.79
C ILE A 301 2.52 -21.73 11.30
N PRO A 302 3.15 -20.62 11.70
CA PRO A 302 3.14 -20.18 13.09
C PRO A 302 1.73 -19.97 13.65
N GLU A 303 1.58 -20.23 14.95
CA GLU A 303 0.33 -19.93 15.66
C GLU A 303 0.00 -18.42 15.56
N GLY A 304 -1.29 -18.11 15.44
CA GLY A 304 -1.77 -16.74 15.34
C GLY A 304 -1.75 -16.15 13.93
N TRP A 305 -1.32 -16.91 12.91
CA TRP A 305 -1.38 -16.45 11.50
C TRP A 305 -2.78 -16.59 10.90
N ALA A 306 -3.47 -17.70 11.16
CA ALA A 306 -4.74 -18.02 10.53
C ALA A 306 -5.70 -18.77 11.44
N LEU A 307 -6.97 -18.72 11.06
CA LEU A 307 -8.07 -19.52 11.54
C LEU A 307 -8.42 -20.59 10.50
N ASP A 308 -8.93 -21.73 10.96
CA ASP A 308 -9.56 -22.75 10.12
C ASP A 308 -10.99 -22.34 9.69
N LYS A 309 -11.69 -23.24 8.99
CA LYS A 309 -13.08 -23.05 8.54
C LYS A 309 -14.10 -22.85 9.67
N ASP A 310 -13.79 -23.33 10.87
CA ASP A 310 -14.66 -23.28 12.04
C ASP A 310 -14.33 -22.06 12.93
N GLY A 311 -13.30 -21.29 12.58
CA GLY A 311 -12.86 -20.09 13.30
C GLY A 311 -11.88 -20.37 14.43
N LYS A 312 -11.26 -21.55 14.47
CA LYS A 312 -10.24 -21.90 15.47
C LYS A 312 -8.84 -21.59 14.95
N PRO A 313 -7.91 -21.09 15.78
CA PRO A 313 -6.52 -20.93 15.38
C PRO A 313 -5.94 -22.25 14.85
N THR A 314 -5.20 -22.19 13.74
CA THR A 314 -4.57 -23.36 13.13
C THR A 314 -3.11 -23.09 12.77
N THR A 315 -2.29 -24.13 12.86
CA THR A 315 -0.91 -24.17 12.35
C THR A 315 -0.81 -24.96 11.05
N ASN A 316 -1.93 -25.49 10.53
CA ASN A 316 -1.95 -26.18 9.24
C ASN A 316 -2.15 -25.16 8.11
N ALA A 317 -1.18 -25.07 7.20
CA ALA A 317 -1.21 -24.11 6.10
C ALA A 317 -2.40 -24.33 5.14
N THR A 318 -2.83 -25.58 4.92
CA THR A 318 -3.98 -25.91 4.07
C THR A 318 -5.29 -25.47 4.71
N GLU A 319 -5.47 -25.72 6.01
CA GLU A 319 -6.63 -25.25 6.76
C GLU A 319 -6.68 -23.72 6.81
N GLY A 320 -5.53 -23.08 7.05
CA GLY A 320 -5.42 -21.61 7.07
C GLY A 320 -5.78 -20.96 5.73
N MET A 321 -5.44 -21.59 4.60
CA MET A 321 -5.87 -21.12 3.26
C MET A 321 -7.38 -21.27 3.01
N GLN A 322 -8.05 -22.17 3.74
CA GLN A 322 -9.49 -22.40 3.63
C GLN A 322 -10.32 -21.59 4.65
N GLY A 323 -9.68 -21.05 5.68
CA GLY A 323 -10.30 -20.23 6.70
C GLY A 323 -10.06 -18.73 6.50
N ALA A 324 -9.45 -18.07 7.49
CA ALA A 324 -9.25 -16.62 7.49
C ALA A 324 -7.93 -16.20 8.13
N LEU A 325 -7.36 -15.08 7.70
CA LEU A 325 -6.22 -14.46 8.36
C LEU A 325 -6.63 -13.83 9.68
N MET A 326 -5.69 -13.80 10.63
CA MET A 326 -5.88 -13.09 11.88
C MET A 326 -5.39 -11.64 11.79
N PRO A 327 -6.03 -10.68 12.48
CA PRO A 327 -5.54 -9.31 12.57
C PRO A 327 -4.21 -9.22 13.30
N LEU A 328 -3.42 -8.16 13.09
CA LEU A 328 -2.16 -7.92 13.80
C LEU A 328 -2.37 -8.04 15.33
N GLY A 329 -1.53 -8.84 15.98
CA GLY A 329 -1.73 -9.27 17.35
C GLY A 329 -2.50 -10.59 17.48
N GLY A 330 -2.83 -11.29 16.39
CA GLY A 330 -3.34 -12.66 16.42
C GLY A 330 -4.64 -12.83 17.21
N THR A 331 -4.62 -13.74 18.18
CA THR A 331 -5.75 -13.99 19.09
C THR A 331 -6.00 -12.80 20.01
N GLU A 332 -7.15 -12.82 20.71
CA GLU A 332 -7.45 -11.78 21.70
C GLU A 332 -6.39 -11.71 22.82
N LEU A 333 -5.83 -12.86 23.21
CA LEU A 333 -4.74 -12.96 24.20
C LEU A 333 -3.54 -12.08 23.81
N HIS A 334 -3.22 -12.01 22.52
CA HIS A 334 -2.09 -11.26 21.98
C HIS A 334 -2.50 -9.88 21.44
N SER A 335 -3.67 -9.38 21.86
CA SER A 335 -4.23 -8.08 21.47
C SER A 335 -4.61 -7.93 20.00
N GLY A 336 -5.05 -9.01 19.33
CA GLY A 336 -5.53 -8.97 17.94
C GLY A 336 -6.63 -7.94 17.65
N TYR A 337 -7.41 -7.54 18.66
CA TYR A 337 -8.41 -6.47 18.51
C TYR A 337 -7.80 -5.11 18.14
N LYS A 338 -6.51 -4.88 18.43
CA LYS A 338 -5.79 -3.65 18.00
C LYS A 338 -5.55 -3.68 16.49
N GLY A 339 -5.05 -4.78 15.94
CA GLY A 339 -4.91 -4.96 14.50
C GLY A 339 -6.24 -4.91 13.76
N PHE A 340 -7.29 -5.48 14.37
CA PHE A 340 -8.65 -5.36 13.84
C PHE A 340 -9.11 -3.89 13.80
N GLY A 341 -8.88 -3.13 14.87
CA GLY A 341 -9.18 -1.69 14.91
C GLY A 341 -8.45 -0.89 13.83
N LEU A 342 -7.16 -1.19 13.58
CA LEU A 342 -6.41 -0.59 12.48
C LEU A 342 -6.99 -0.94 11.11
N GLY A 343 -7.39 -2.21 10.90
CA GLY A 343 -8.05 -2.63 9.67
C GLY A 343 -9.39 -1.92 9.43
N MET A 344 -10.18 -1.70 10.50
CA MET A 344 -11.42 -0.92 10.44
C MET A 344 -11.16 0.56 10.13
N LEU A 345 -10.12 1.16 10.70
CA LEU A 345 -9.72 2.54 10.40
C LEU A 345 -9.44 2.73 8.91
N VAL A 346 -8.70 1.79 8.31
CA VAL A 346 -8.46 1.79 6.86
C VAL A 346 -9.76 1.64 6.08
N GLU A 347 -10.67 0.78 6.51
CA GLU A 347 -11.98 0.59 5.88
C GLU A 347 -12.84 1.87 5.90
N VAL A 348 -12.80 2.62 7.01
CA VAL A 348 -13.50 3.91 7.14
C VAL A 348 -12.98 4.91 6.11
N PHE A 349 -11.66 5.01 5.94
CA PHE A 349 -11.09 5.95 4.97
C PHE A 349 -11.28 5.51 3.52
N CYS A 350 -11.11 4.22 3.28
CA CYS A 350 -11.07 3.67 1.93
C CYS A 350 -12.47 3.36 1.43
N GLY A 351 -13.22 2.50 2.11
CA GLY A 351 -14.54 2.09 1.68
C GLY A 351 -15.58 3.17 1.93
N ILE A 352 -15.72 3.58 3.19
CA ILE A 352 -16.84 4.43 3.63
C ILE A 352 -16.68 5.87 3.13
N MET A 353 -15.53 6.50 3.37
CA MET A 353 -15.34 7.92 3.03
C MET A 353 -15.19 8.16 1.52
N SER A 354 -14.54 7.25 0.77
CA SER A 354 -14.41 7.42 -0.68
C SER A 354 -15.70 7.07 -1.46
N GLY A 355 -16.57 6.26 -0.84
CA GLY A 355 -17.76 5.68 -1.47
C GLY A 355 -17.45 4.50 -2.39
N GLY A 356 -16.31 3.82 -2.22
CA GLY A 356 -15.99 2.56 -2.89
C GLY A 356 -16.63 1.35 -2.20
N GLN A 357 -16.40 0.14 -2.74
CA GLN A 357 -16.83 -1.08 -2.07
C GLN A 357 -16.06 -1.28 -0.77
N TYR A 358 -16.72 -1.92 0.20
CA TYR A 358 -16.15 -2.13 1.53
C TYR A 358 -16.46 -3.53 2.09
N GLY A 359 -15.53 -4.03 2.90
CA GLY A 359 -15.62 -5.30 3.60
C GLY A 359 -16.13 -6.46 2.72
N PRO A 360 -17.22 -7.14 3.07
CA PRO A 360 -17.77 -8.27 2.30
C PRO A 360 -18.23 -7.92 0.88
N ASN A 361 -18.44 -6.65 0.56
CA ASN A 361 -18.93 -6.22 -0.75
C ASN A 361 -17.81 -6.13 -1.80
N VAL A 362 -16.56 -5.97 -1.35
CA VAL A 362 -15.38 -6.05 -2.23
C VAL A 362 -15.32 -7.45 -2.83
N ARG A 363 -15.05 -7.55 -4.14
CA ARG A 363 -14.90 -8.86 -4.80
C ARG A 363 -13.82 -9.70 -4.11
N ARG A 364 -13.96 -11.02 -4.16
CA ARG A 364 -12.96 -11.91 -3.53
C ARG A 364 -11.64 -11.88 -4.30
N TRP A 365 -10.57 -12.18 -3.58
CA TRP A 365 -9.24 -12.25 -4.14
C TRP A 365 -9.19 -13.25 -5.31
N MET A 366 -8.54 -12.86 -6.42
CA MET A 366 -8.42 -13.63 -7.67
C MET A 366 -9.74 -13.92 -8.40
N GLN A 367 -10.89 -13.41 -7.94
CA GLN A 367 -12.14 -13.46 -8.70
C GLN A 367 -12.24 -12.27 -9.65
N THR A 368 -12.67 -12.54 -10.88
CA THR A 368 -12.79 -11.57 -11.96
C THR A 368 -14.23 -11.46 -12.47
N ASP A 369 -15.21 -11.70 -11.59
CA ASP A 369 -16.65 -11.70 -11.89
C ASP A 369 -17.27 -10.29 -11.87
N LYS A 370 -16.61 -9.33 -11.22
CA LYS A 370 -16.99 -7.93 -11.15
C LYS A 370 -15.78 -7.03 -10.91
N GLU A 371 -15.99 -5.72 -11.07
CA GLU A 371 -14.99 -4.70 -10.72
C GLU A 371 -14.59 -4.80 -9.25
N ALA A 372 -13.34 -4.47 -8.93
CA ALA A 372 -12.88 -4.46 -7.55
C ALA A 372 -13.49 -3.29 -6.77
N ASP A 373 -13.57 -2.12 -7.42
CA ASP A 373 -14.02 -0.84 -6.85
C ASP A 373 -13.40 -0.59 -5.47
N LEU A 374 -12.07 -0.76 -5.40
CA LEU A 374 -11.32 -0.53 -4.18
C LEU A 374 -11.28 0.96 -3.85
N GLY A 375 -11.39 1.23 -2.57
CA GLY A 375 -11.17 2.54 -1.99
C GLY A 375 -9.72 2.72 -1.55
N GLN A 376 -9.18 3.92 -1.74
CA GLN A 376 -7.86 4.31 -1.27
C GLN A 376 -7.91 5.73 -0.69
N ALA A 377 -7.00 6.02 0.24
CA ALA A 377 -6.78 7.38 0.71
C ALA A 377 -5.29 7.71 0.81
N PHE A 378 -4.96 8.95 0.46
CA PHE A 378 -3.61 9.47 0.38
C PHE A 378 -3.55 10.80 1.10
N MET A 379 -2.50 10.99 1.90
CA MET A 379 -2.26 12.25 2.58
C MET A 379 -0.81 12.69 2.39
N ALA A 380 -0.63 13.99 2.20
CA ALA A 380 0.65 14.67 2.33
C ALA A 380 0.51 15.78 3.38
N LEU A 381 1.50 15.94 4.23
CA LEU A 381 1.53 16.93 5.31
C LEU A 381 2.90 17.61 5.32
N ASP A 382 2.91 18.93 5.28
CA ASP A 382 4.13 19.74 5.30
C ASP A 382 4.60 19.96 6.75
N PRO A 383 5.74 19.37 7.17
CA PRO A 383 6.24 19.52 8.52
C PRO A 383 6.63 20.97 8.87
N SER A 384 6.92 21.82 7.86
CA SER A 384 7.33 23.21 8.08
C SER A 384 6.22 24.10 8.65
N PHE A 385 4.96 23.66 8.58
CA PHE A 385 3.81 24.33 9.19
C PHE A 385 3.70 24.08 10.70
N PHE A 386 4.59 23.25 11.28
CA PHE A 386 4.59 22.85 12.69
C PHE A 386 5.89 23.27 13.39
N ALA A 387 6.38 22.43 14.32
CA ALA A 387 7.59 22.72 15.07
C ALA A 387 8.86 22.56 14.21
N PRO A 388 9.84 23.47 14.32
CA PRO A 388 11.08 23.42 13.54
C PRO A 388 11.92 22.17 13.87
N GLY A 389 12.93 21.91 13.03
CA GLY A 389 13.89 20.81 13.23
C GLY A 389 13.24 19.42 13.15
N PHE A 390 12.26 19.24 12.26
CA PHE A 390 11.57 17.96 12.10
C PHE A 390 12.53 16.81 11.76
N GLU A 391 13.32 16.97 10.69
CA GLU A 391 14.28 15.95 10.20
C GLU A 391 15.33 15.59 11.26
N ASP A 392 15.88 16.59 11.96
CA ASP A 392 16.88 16.37 13.02
C ASP A 392 16.28 15.59 14.20
N ARG A 393 15.05 15.94 14.65
CA ARG A 393 14.38 15.22 15.76
C ARG A 393 13.97 13.80 15.36
N LEU A 394 13.54 13.60 14.11
CA LEU A 394 13.23 12.27 13.59
C LEU A 394 14.49 11.40 13.51
N GLY A 395 15.57 11.96 12.98
CA GLY A 395 16.88 11.30 12.91
C GLY A 395 17.42 10.94 14.29
N ASP A 396 17.31 11.84 15.26
CA ASP A 396 17.71 11.57 16.66
C ASP A 396 16.94 10.38 17.24
N LEU A 397 15.61 10.35 17.10
CA LEU A 397 14.78 9.23 17.57
C LEU A 397 15.16 7.91 16.89
N MET A 398 15.31 7.90 15.56
CA MET A 398 15.66 6.67 14.82
C MET A 398 17.05 6.16 15.23
N ASN A 399 18.03 7.06 15.37
CA ASN A 399 19.38 6.70 15.81
C ASN A 399 19.40 6.23 17.26
N HIS A 400 18.61 6.85 18.14
CA HIS A 400 18.46 6.38 19.51
C HIS A 400 17.98 4.93 19.54
N CYS A 401 16.93 4.59 18.77
CA CYS A 401 16.42 3.21 18.69
C CYS A 401 17.46 2.23 18.13
N ARG A 402 18.13 2.56 17.02
CA ARG A 402 19.15 1.69 16.41
C ARG A 402 20.35 1.41 17.33
N ASN A 403 20.70 2.39 18.18
CA ASN A 403 21.84 2.30 19.09
C ASN A 403 21.53 1.64 20.44
N MET A 404 20.30 1.20 20.67
CA MET A 404 19.97 0.43 21.87
C MET A 404 20.70 -0.92 21.86
N GLU A 405 21.08 -1.41 23.03
CA GLU A 405 21.66 -2.75 23.18
C GLU A 405 20.65 -3.81 22.72
N PRO A 406 20.98 -4.63 21.70
CA PRO A 406 20.06 -5.64 21.21
C PRO A 406 19.97 -6.80 22.19
N ALA A 407 18.76 -7.35 22.36
CA ALA A 407 18.54 -8.53 23.20
C ALA A 407 19.29 -9.78 22.68
N ASP A 408 19.58 -9.81 21.38
CA ASP A 408 20.40 -10.82 20.70
C ASP A 408 21.49 -10.07 19.91
N PRO A 409 22.79 -10.18 20.27
CA PRO A 409 23.87 -9.48 19.59
C PRO A 409 23.98 -9.76 18.09
N SER A 410 23.39 -10.86 17.60
CA SER A 410 23.36 -11.19 16.16
C SER A 410 22.23 -10.50 15.40
N LYS A 411 21.31 -9.81 16.09
CA LYS A 411 20.12 -9.18 15.52
C LYS A 411 20.02 -7.72 16.01
N PRO A 412 20.62 -6.76 15.28
CA PRO A 412 20.55 -5.36 15.66
C PRO A 412 19.12 -4.82 15.64
N VAL A 413 18.86 -3.79 16.44
CA VAL A 413 17.58 -3.08 16.40
C VAL A 413 17.47 -2.31 15.08
N LEU A 414 16.35 -2.50 14.39
CA LEU A 414 16.06 -1.83 13.12
C LEU A 414 14.84 -0.92 13.29
N VAL A 415 14.80 0.18 12.55
CA VAL A 415 13.61 1.03 12.44
C VAL A 415 12.91 0.83 11.09
N ALA A 416 11.68 1.36 10.98
CA ALA A 416 10.89 1.23 9.77
C ALA A 416 11.62 1.83 8.56
N GLY A 417 11.82 1.01 7.52
CA GLY A 417 12.57 1.35 6.30
C GLY A 417 13.99 0.79 6.26
N ASP A 418 14.59 0.39 7.40
CA ASP A 418 15.92 -0.22 7.42
C ASP A 418 15.98 -1.55 6.65
N PRO A 419 15.05 -2.51 6.85
CA PRO A 419 15.09 -3.79 6.11
C PRO A 419 15.01 -3.57 4.59
N GLU A 420 14.15 -2.67 4.14
CA GLU A 420 13.99 -2.36 2.72
C GLU A 420 15.23 -1.66 2.15
N ARG A 421 15.87 -0.73 2.89
CA ARG A 421 17.14 -0.09 2.47
C ARG A 421 18.26 -1.12 2.34
N GLN A 422 18.38 -2.05 3.29
CA GLN A 422 19.36 -3.13 3.21
C GLN A 422 19.12 -4.00 1.98
N HIS A 423 17.87 -4.31 1.64
CA HIS A 423 17.56 -5.09 0.44
C HIS A 423 17.86 -4.33 -0.86
N ILE A 424 17.60 -3.03 -0.90
CA ILE A 424 17.98 -2.17 -2.04
C ILE A 424 19.49 -2.23 -2.24
N GLY A 425 20.29 -2.04 -1.18
CA GLY A 425 21.75 -2.13 -1.25
C GLY A 425 22.22 -3.49 -1.77
N LYS A 426 21.60 -4.58 -1.34
CA LYS A 426 21.88 -5.92 -1.86
C LYS A 426 21.60 -6.04 -3.37
N VAL A 427 20.47 -5.51 -3.85
CA VAL A 427 20.12 -5.55 -5.28
C VAL A 427 21.09 -4.71 -6.12
N GLU A 428 21.58 -3.60 -5.58
CA GLU A 428 22.62 -2.77 -6.21
C GLU A 428 23.98 -3.50 -6.27
N GLU A 429 24.38 -4.14 -5.18
CA GLU A 429 25.62 -4.95 -5.10
C GLU A 429 25.59 -6.16 -6.05
N GLU A 430 24.45 -6.85 -6.15
CA GLU A 430 24.27 -8.01 -7.04
C GLU A 430 24.07 -7.60 -8.51
N ASP A 431 23.87 -6.30 -8.76
CA ASP A 431 23.61 -5.67 -10.04
C ASP A 431 22.45 -6.35 -10.80
N GLY A 432 21.35 -6.58 -10.08
CA GLY A 432 20.14 -7.23 -10.59
C GLY A 432 19.24 -7.84 -9.52
N ILE A 433 18.07 -8.31 -9.95
CA ILE A 433 17.09 -9.01 -9.13
C ILE A 433 17.17 -10.50 -9.44
N THR A 434 17.19 -11.33 -8.40
CA THR A 434 17.21 -12.79 -8.51
C THR A 434 15.82 -13.36 -8.22
N TYR A 435 15.33 -14.20 -9.13
CA TYR A 435 14.04 -14.88 -9.00
C TYR A 435 14.20 -16.40 -8.92
N HIS A 436 13.20 -17.06 -8.36
CA HIS A 436 13.13 -18.51 -8.41
C HIS A 436 12.87 -19.00 -9.84
N ILE A 437 13.51 -20.11 -10.25
CA ILE A 437 13.41 -20.63 -11.63
C ILE A 437 11.96 -20.85 -12.10
N ASN A 438 11.07 -21.32 -11.23
CA ASN A 438 9.64 -21.47 -11.56
C ASN A 438 8.98 -20.14 -11.96
N GLN A 439 9.32 -19.03 -11.30
CA GLN A 439 8.80 -17.70 -11.64
C GLN A 439 9.34 -17.22 -12.99
N ILE A 440 10.59 -17.56 -13.32
CA ILE A 440 11.19 -17.27 -14.62
C ILE A 440 10.54 -18.11 -15.72
N ASN A 441 10.33 -19.40 -15.50
CA ASN A 441 9.64 -20.27 -16.43
C ASN A 441 8.21 -19.77 -16.71
N ASP A 442 7.48 -19.37 -15.67
CA ASP A 442 6.13 -18.81 -15.81
C ASP A 442 6.13 -17.48 -16.55
N SER A 443 7.10 -16.61 -16.28
CA SER A 443 7.27 -15.34 -16.99
C SER A 443 7.62 -15.57 -18.46
N TRP A 444 8.51 -16.51 -18.76
CA TRP A 444 8.86 -16.84 -20.14
C TRP A 444 7.64 -17.37 -20.92
N LYS A 445 6.84 -18.25 -20.32
CA LYS A 445 5.59 -18.75 -20.94
C LYS A 445 4.59 -17.61 -21.16
N LEU A 446 4.46 -16.70 -20.19
CA LEU A 446 3.62 -15.50 -20.34
C LEU A 446 4.09 -14.64 -21.51
N ALA A 447 5.40 -14.45 -21.66
CA ALA A 447 5.98 -13.70 -22.77
C ALA A 447 5.58 -14.29 -24.13
N LYS A 448 5.63 -15.62 -24.25
CA LYS A 448 5.22 -16.33 -25.47
C LYS A 448 3.71 -16.23 -25.72
N ALA A 449 2.89 -16.41 -24.69
CA ALA A 449 1.44 -16.26 -24.79
C ALA A 449 0.99 -14.84 -25.20
N LEU A 450 1.78 -13.81 -24.87
CA LEU A 450 1.53 -12.42 -25.24
C LEU A 450 2.26 -11.96 -26.51
N ASN A 451 3.06 -12.83 -27.12
CA ASN A 451 3.94 -12.49 -28.25
C ASN A 451 4.87 -11.29 -27.96
N VAL A 452 5.46 -11.25 -26.76
CA VAL A 452 6.45 -10.25 -26.34
C VAL A 452 7.82 -10.87 -26.16
N LYS A 453 8.87 -10.04 -26.24
CA LYS A 453 10.24 -10.49 -26.04
C LYS A 453 10.46 -10.91 -24.58
N PRO A 454 10.84 -12.19 -24.30
CA PRO A 454 11.15 -12.65 -22.94
C PRO A 454 12.28 -11.82 -22.30
N MET A 455 12.40 -11.87 -20.98
CA MET A 455 13.54 -11.28 -20.27
C MET A 455 14.85 -11.91 -20.75
N GLN A 456 15.89 -11.10 -20.95
CA GLN A 456 17.21 -11.53 -21.43
C GLN A 456 18.32 -11.29 -20.41
#